data_AF-A0A1V2YHK5-F1
#
_entry.id   AF-A0A1V2YHK5-F1
#
_cell.length_a   1.000
_cell.length_b   1.000
_cell.length_c   1.000
_cell.angle_alpha   90.00
_cell.angle_beta   90.00
_cell.angle_gamma   90.00
#
_symmetry.space_group_name_H-M   'P 1'
#
loop_
_entity.id
_entity.type
_entity.pdbx_description
1 polymer ?
#
loop_
_entity_poly.entity_id
_entity_poly.type
_entity_poly.pdbx_seq_one_letter_code
_entity_poly.pdbx_strand_id
1 'polypeptide(L)' 'MKLVTFYNTTTAMMFEDVAKENEFQGRLIPLPPSIGAGCGFSWLTNSNSQQINSFIVKNQLEYEDIYDYKE' A
#
# COMPACT_ATOMS: atom_id res chain seq x y z
N MET A 1 -11.56 4.65 1.80
CA MET A 1 -10.60 3.54 1.69
C MET A 1 -9.21 4.13 1.85
N LYS A 2 -8.19 3.35 2.18
CA LYS A 2 -6.82 3.85 2.31
C LYS A 2 -5.97 3.39 1.16
N LEU A 3 -5.13 4.29 0.69
CA LEU A 3 -4.21 4.06 -0.41
C LEU A 3 -2.80 4.22 0.12
N VAL A 4 -2.06 3.12 0.16
CA VAL A 4 -0.63 3.14 0.51
C VAL A 4 0.14 3.37 -0.77
N THR A 5 1.01 4.37 -0.78
CA THR A 5 1.86 4.68 -1.92
C THR A 5 3.27 4.18 -1.67
N PHE A 6 4.06 4.03 -2.74
CA PHE A 6 5.42 3.53 -2.66
C PHE A 6 6.36 4.41 -3.48
N TYR A 7 7.58 4.61 -2.96
CA TYR A 7 8.64 5.31 -3.66
C TYR A 7 9.18 4.51 -4.85
N ASN A 8 9.17 3.18 -4.76
CA ASN A 8 9.81 2.26 -5.72
C ASN A 8 8.94 1.04 -6.04
N THR A 9 9.10 0.51 -7.26
CA THR A 9 8.32 -0.64 -7.74
C THR A 9 8.67 -1.90 -6.96
N THR A 10 9.94 -2.01 -6.55
CA THR A 10 10.43 -3.09 -5.70
C THR A 10 9.64 -3.17 -4.39
N THR A 11 9.43 -2.03 -3.73
CA THR A 11 8.67 -1.97 -2.48
C THR A 11 7.21 -2.33 -2.69
N ALA A 12 6.60 -1.84 -3.79
CA ALA A 12 5.24 -2.19 -4.17
C ALA A 12 5.07 -3.71 -4.41
N MET A 13 6.02 -4.33 -5.10
CA MET A 13 6.03 -5.78 -5.36
C MET A 13 6.25 -6.60 -4.09
N MET A 14 7.18 -6.18 -3.23
CA MET A 14 7.40 -6.83 -1.92
C MET A 14 6.15 -6.75 -1.06
N PHE A 15 5.48 -5.59 -1.04
CA PHE A 15 4.24 -5.42 -0.31
C PHE A 15 3.16 -6.37 -0.84
N GLU A 16 3.03 -6.50 -2.17
CA GLU A 16 2.08 -7.42 -2.79
C GLU A 16 2.35 -8.88 -2.43
N ASP A 17 3.61 -9.32 -2.49
CA ASP A 17 3.99 -10.69 -2.19
C ASP A 17 3.64 -11.05 -0.74
N VAL A 18 4.07 -10.22 0.21
CA VAL A 18 3.78 -10.40 1.62
C VAL A 18 2.28 -10.27 1.90
N ALA A 19 1.58 -9.34 1.26
CA ALA A 19 0.15 -9.18 1.41
C ALA A 19 -0.60 -10.41 0.90
N LYS A 20 -0.11 -11.03 -0.18
CA LYS A 20 -0.66 -12.27 -0.73
C LYS A 20 -0.40 -13.45 0.20
N GLU A 21 0.80 -13.56 0.77
CA GLU A 21 1.15 -14.60 1.75
C GLU A 21 0.35 -14.48 3.06
N ASN A 22 0.04 -13.26 3.49
CA ASN A 22 -0.72 -13.00 4.71
C ASN A 22 -2.23 -12.83 4.46
N GLU A 23 -2.71 -13.03 3.23
CA GLU A 23 -4.09 -12.75 2.80
C GLU A 23 -4.59 -11.37 3.27
N PHE A 24 -3.70 -10.37 3.24
CA PHE A 24 -3.99 -9.03 3.69
C PHE A 24 -5.04 -8.38 2.79
N GLN A 25 -6.09 -7.85 3.40
CA GLN A 25 -7.16 -7.21 2.66
C GLN A 25 -6.62 -6.01 1.87
N GLY A 26 -6.71 -6.11 0.55
CA GLY A 26 -6.37 -5.04 -0.36
C GLY A 26 -5.90 -5.59 -1.70
N ARG A 27 -5.41 -4.70 -2.55
CA ARG A 27 -4.80 -5.04 -3.83
C ARG A 27 -3.87 -3.94 -4.30
N LEU A 28 -2.85 -4.31 -5.05
CA LEU A 28 -2.03 -3.35 -5.76
C LEU A 28 -2.82 -2.82 -6.96
N ILE A 29 -2.93 -1.50 -7.07
CA ILE A 29 -3.55 -0.80 -8.19
C ILE A 29 -2.57 0.23 -8.76
N PRO A 30 -2.66 0.53 -10.07
CA PRO A 30 -1.96 1.67 -10.63
C PRO A 30 -2.40 2.95 -9.90
N LEU A 31 -1.44 3.83 -9.67
CA LEU A 31 -1.62 5.06 -8.93
C LEU A 31 -2.70 5.94 -9.58
N PRO A 32 -3.70 6.41 -8.82
CA PRO A 32 -4.69 7.34 -9.34
C PRO A 32 -4.02 8.68 -9.72
N PRO A 33 -4.45 9.35 -10.80
CA PRO A 33 -3.91 10.67 -11.17
C PRO A 33 -4.14 11.75 -10.10
N SER A 34 -5.07 11.53 -9.16
CA SER A 34 -5.31 12.41 -8.02
C SER A 34 -4.25 12.30 -6.92
N ILE A 35 -3.36 11.30 -6.97
CA ILE A 35 -2.34 11.03 -5.94
C ILE A 35 -0.97 11.13 -6.61
N GLY A 36 -0.13 12.06 -6.17
CA GLY A 36 1.18 12.33 -6.77
C GLY A 36 2.32 11.51 -6.16
N ALA A 37 2.23 10.18 -6.20
CA ALA A 37 3.30 9.29 -5.72
C ALA A 37 4.35 8.96 -6.79
N GLY A 38 5.60 8.76 -6.37
CA GLY A 38 6.77 8.72 -7.26
C GLY A 38 6.89 7.51 -8.19
N CYS A 39 6.23 6.39 -7.88
CA CYS A 39 6.43 5.11 -8.58
C CYS A 39 5.31 4.70 -9.55
N GLY A 40 4.12 5.29 -9.45
CA GLY A 40 2.96 4.89 -10.26
C GLY A 40 2.22 3.63 -9.77
N PHE A 41 2.57 3.06 -8.61
CA PHE A 41 1.84 1.97 -7.97
C PHE A 41 1.39 2.34 -6.56
N SER A 42 0.26 1.74 -6.14
CA SER A 42 -0.32 1.98 -4.83
C SER A 42 -1.13 0.77 -4.34
N TRP A 43 -1.23 0.58 -3.04
CA TRP A 43 -2.01 -0.50 -2.42
C TRP A 43 -3.33 0.05 -1.88
N LEU A 44 -4.44 -0.38 -2.48
CA LEU A 44 -5.77 -0.03 -2.02
C LEU A 44 -6.23 -1.05 -0.97
N THR A 45 -6.50 -0.58 0.23
CA THR A 45 -7.03 -1.39 1.33
C THR A 45 -8.14 -0.67 2.06
N ASN A 46 -9.08 -1.41 2.63
CA ASN A 46 -10.07 -0.84 3.54
C ASN A 46 -9.66 -0.94 5.02
N SER A 47 -8.44 -1.44 5.28
CA SER A 47 -7.89 -1.52 6.63
C SER A 47 -7.61 -0.14 7.21
N ASN A 48 -7.61 -0.05 8.54
CA ASN A 48 -7.23 1.17 9.25
C ASN A 48 -5.73 1.37 9.28
N SER A 49 -5.29 2.61 9.50
CA SER A 49 -3.87 3.00 9.57
C SER A 49 -3.12 2.15 10.58
N GLN A 50 -3.77 1.77 11.69
CA GLN A 50 -3.20 0.90 12.70
C GLN A 50 -2.95 -0.53 12.21
N GLN A 51 -3.88 -1.11 11.43
CA GLN A 51 -3.69 -2.45 10.84
C GLN A 51 -2.61 -2.43 9.76
N ILE A 52 -2.60 -1.40 8.92
CA ILE A 52 -1.58 -1.19 7.90
C ILE A 52 -0.21 -1.06 8.58
N ASN A 53 -0.09 -0.21 9.60
CA ASN A 53 1.16 -0.02 10.32
C ASN A 53 1.62 -1.30 11.04
N SER A 54 0.69 -2.06 11.64
CA SER A 54 1.02 -3.35 12.26
C SER A 54 1.51 -4.37 11.23
N PHE A 55 0.91 -4.39 10.04
CA PHE A 55 1.32 -5.27 8.94
C PHE A 55 2.70 -4.88 8.42
N ILE A 56 2.95 -3.59 8.24
CA ILE A 56 4.22 -3.04 7.77
C ILE A 56 5.33 -3.33 8.77
N VAL A 57 5.11 -3.08 10.07
CA VAL A 57 6.10 -3.38 11.13
C VAL A 57 6.35 -4.88 11.25
N LYS A 58 5.30 -5.71 11.20
CA LYS A 58 5.42 -7.17 11.33
C LYS A 58 6.28 -7.76 10.20
N ASN A 59 6.13 -7.24 8.99
CA ASN A 59 6.81 -7.75 7.80
C ASN A 59 7.99 -6.87 7.34
N GLN A 60 8.35 -5.84 8.12
CA GLN A 60 9.41 -4.88 7.82
C GLN A 60 9.32 -4.28 6.40
N LEU A 61 8.10 -3.94 5.99
CA LEU A 61 7.86 -3.34 4.69
C LEU A 61 8.16 -1.84 4.72
N GLU A 62 8.50 -1.28 3.56
CA GLU A 62 8.61 0.17 3.39
C GLU A 62 7.38 0.70 2.64
N TYR A 63 7.05 1.97 2.85
CA TYR A 63 5.99 2.66 2.14
C TYR A 63 6.30 4.15 2.06
N GLU A 64 5.70 4.83 1.10
CA GLU A 64 5.83 6.28 0.94
C GLU A 64 4.90 7.02 1.87
N ASP A 65 3.62 6.99 1.59
CA ASP A 65 2.62 7.67 2.39
C ASP A 65 1.27 6.97 2.29
N ILE A 66 0.37 7.27 3.23
CA ILE A 66 -0.98 6.68 3.29
C ILE A 66 -2.00 7.78 3.07
N TYR A 67 -2.66 7.72 1.91
CA TYR A 67 -3.69 8.67 1.53
C TYR A 67 -5.09 8.12 1.83
N ASP A 68 -6.02 9.01 2.18
CA ASP A 68 -7.43 8.67 2.25
C ASP A 68 -8.03 8.75 0.84
N TYR A 69 -8.32 7.60 0.24
CA TYR A 69 -8.97 7.49 -1.06
C TYR A 69 -10.49 7.45 -0.85
N LYS A 70 -11.15 8.55 -1.20
CA LYS A 70 -12.60 8.66 -1.36
C LYS A 70 -12.89 8.79 -2.85
N GLU A 71 -13.61 7.81 -3.40
CA GLU A 71 -14.25 7.94 -4.71
C GLU A 71 -15.23 9.11 -4.74
#